data_AF-A0A948ANM5-F1
#
_entry.id   AF-A0A948ANM5-F1
#
_cell.length_a   1.000
_cell.length_b   1.000
_cell.length_c   1.000
_cell.angle_alpha   90.00
_cell.angle_beta   90.00
_cell.angle_gamma   90.00
#
_symmetry.space_group_name_H-M   'P 1'
#
loop_
_entity.id
_entity.type
_entity.pdbx_description
1 polymer ?
#
loop_
_entity_poly.entity_id
_entity_poly.type
_entity_poly.pdbx_seq_one_letter_code
_entity_poly.pdbx_strand_id
1 'polypeptide(L)' 'MSGEDPGPPFPFPTVVWRGGAVVLIDQTRLPAQLAEYVCGDVSTLCGAVAGLVVRGAPAIGIAAAWG' A
#
# COMPACT_ATOMS: atom_id res chain seq x y z
N MET A 1 8.85 17.48 -18.36
CA MET A 1 9.65 16.25 -18.46
C MET A 1 8.98 15.24 -17.55
N SER A 2 7.99 14.53 -18.07
CA SER A 2 7.29 13.49 -17.30
C SER A 2 8.23 12.31 -17.20
N GLY A 3 8.82 12.08 -16.03
CA GLY A 3 9.55 10.86 -15.76
C GLY A 3 8.56 9.72 -15.81
N GLU A 4 8.72 8.83 -16.78
CA GLU A 4 8.00 7.56 -16.80
C GLU A 4 8.47 6.78 -15.57
N ASP A 5 7.58 6.59 -14.60
CA ASP A 5 7.82 5.76 -13.43
C ASP A 5 8.13 4.34 -13.93
N PRO A 6 9.27 3.70 -13.59
CA PRO A 6 9.76 2.46 -14.23
C PRO A 6 8.85 1.23 -14.06
N GLY A 7 7.64 1.41 -13.54
CA GLY A 7 6.75 0.36 -13.12
C GLY A 7 7.27 -0.31 -11.85
N PRO A 8 6.38 -0.90 -11.04
CA PRO A 8 6.80 -1.62 -9.86
C PRO A 8 7.68 -2.83 -10.26
N PRO A 9 8.68 -3.20 -9.44
CA PRO A 9 9.54 -4.37 -9.69
C PRO A 9 8.78 -5.70 -9.70
N PHE A 10 7.50 -5.70 -9.29
CA PHE A 10 6.60 -6.84 -9.32
C PHE A 10 5.24 -6.42 -9.91
N PRO A 11 4.54 -7.31 -10.63
CA PRO A 11 3.24 -7.00 -11.24
C PRO A 11 2.14 -6.63 -10.22
N PHE A 12 2.38 -6.91 -8.94
CA PHE A 12 1.50 -6.60 -7.83
C PHE A 12 2.26 -5.80 -6.76
N PRO A 13 2.36 -4.47 -6.91
CA PRO A 13 2.92 -3.63 -5.85
C PRO A 13 2.09 -3.77 -4.57
N THR A 14 2.73 -4.13 -3.47
CA THR A 14 2.07 -4.26 -2.15
C THR A 14 1.48 -2.94 -1.66
N VAL A 15 2.04 -1.82 -2.12
CA VAL A 15 1.70 -0.44 -1.75
C VAL A 15 1.77 0.43 -3.00
N VAL A 16 0.74 1.25 -3.23
CA VAL A 16 0.67 2.21 -4.34
C VAL A 16 0.10 3.54 -3.82
N TRP A 17 0.63 4.67 -4.27
CA TRP A 17 -0.03 5.96 -4.10
C TRP A 17 -0.95 6.23 -5.30
N ARG A 18 -2.24 6.44 -5.06
CA ARG A 18 -3.22 6.72 -6.13
C ARG A 18 -4.21 7.77 -5.66
N GLY A 19 -4.28 8.89 -6.38
CA GLY A 19 -5.32 9.91 -6.16
C GLY A 19 -5.36 10.52 -4.76
N GLY A 20 -4.21 10.62 -4.08
CA GLY A 20 -4.14 11.17 -2.71
C GLY A 20 -4.35 10.15 -1.60
N ALA A 21 -4.44 8.87 -1.92
CA ALA A 21 -4.58 7.78 -0.96
C ALA A 21 -3.49 6.72 -1.14
N VAL A 22 -3.17 6.03 -0.05
CA VAL A 22 -2.36 4.81 -0.11
C VAL A 22 -3.28 3.63 -0.37
N VAL A 23 -2.98 2.85 -1.40
CA VAL A 23 -3.66 1.61 -1.74
C VAL A 23 -2.73 0.45 -1.41
N LEU A 24 -3.22 -0.47 -0.58
CA LEU A 24 -2.50 -1.64 -0.09
C LEU A 24 -3.11 -2.91 -0.68
N ILE A 25 -2.32 -3.97 -0.81
CA ILE A 25 -2.86 -5.31 -0.96
C ILE A 25 -3.19 -5.89 0.42
N ASP A 26 -4.43 -6.34 0.61
CA ASP A 26 -4.88 -6.99 1.85
C ASP A 26 -4.28 -8.39 1.99
N GLN A 27 -3.15 -8.46 2.68
CA GLN A 27 -2.41 -9.70 2.90
C GLN A 27 -3.13 -10.67 3.84
N THR A 28 -4.19 -10.25 4.54
CA THR A 28 -4.98 -11.17 5.39
C THR A 28 -5.87 -12.10 4.57
N ARG A 29 -6.19 -11.71 3.34
CA ARG A 29 -7.04 -12.47 2.42
C ARG A 29 -6.26 -13.35 1.45
N LEU A 30 -4.96 -13.15 1.36
CA LEU A 30 -4.09 -13.99 0.55
C LEU A 30 -3.87 -15.36 1.21
N PRO A 31 -3.74 -16.43 0.40
CA PRO A 31 -3.76 -16.46 -1.07
C PRO A 31 -5.17 -16.56 -1.68
N ALA A 32 -6.23 -16.61 -0.87
CA ALA A 32 -7.59 -16.88 -1.33
C ALA A 32 -8.17 -15.77 -2.21
N GLN A 33 -7.85 -14.51 -1.92
CA GLN A 33 -8.35 -13.36 -2.67
C GLN A 33 -7.30 -12.24 -2.72
N LEU A 34 -7.06 -11.74 -3.93
CA LEU A 34 -6.35 -10.47 -4.15
C LEU A 34 -7.36 -9.32 -3.99
N ALA A 35 -7.24 -8.56 -2.90
CA ALA A 35 -8.11 -7.42 -2.61
C ALA A 35 -7.27 -6.17 -2.27
N GLU A 36 -7.74 -5.01 -2.71
CA GLU A 36 -7.15 -3.72 -2.36
C GLU A 36 -7.78 -3.18 -1.06
N TYR A 37 -6.98 -2.49 -0.25
CA TYR A 37 -7.39 -1.75 0.93
C TYR A 37 -6.93 -0.30 0.80
N VAL A 38 -7.86 0.65 0.84
CA VAL A 38 -7.58 2.06 0.59
C VAL A 38 -7.49 2.83 1.90
N CYS A 39 -6.38 3.51 2.12
CA CYS A 39 -6.11 4.38 3.25
C CYS A 39 -6.14 5.84 2.77
N GLY A 40 -7.22 6.55 3.10
CA GLY A 40 -7.41 7.97 2.75
C GLY A 40 -6.92 8.93 3.83
N ASP A 41 -6.45 8.43 4.97
CA ASP A 41 -5.87 9.20 6.07
C ASP A 41 -4.85 8.35 6.87
N VAL A 42 -4.09 9.01 7.74
CA VAL A 42 -3.12 8.33 8.62
C VAL A 42 -3.79 7.34 9.56
N SER A 43 -5.03 7.58 9.99
CA SER A 43 -5.73 6.73 10.96
C SER A 43 -6.08 5.36 10.35
N THR A 44 -6.68 5.36 9.16
CA THR A 44 -6.98 4.18 8.36
C THR A 44 -5.72 3.40 8.02
N LEU A 45 -4.63 4.12 7.75
CA LEU A 45 -3.33 3.50 7.50
C LEU A 45 -2.74 2.82 8.74
N CYS A 46 -2.75 3.49 9.90
CA CYS A 46 -2.31 2.88 11.17
C CYS A 46 -3.15 1.64 11.51
N GLY A 47 -4.47 1.69 11.27
CA GLY A 47 -5.37 0.54 11.42
C GLY A 47 -4.99 -0.63 10.52
N ALA A 48 -4.65 -0.35 9.25
CA ALA A 48 -4.21 -1.38 8.30
C ALA A 48 -2.91 -2.08 8.73
N VAL A 49 -1.93 -1.32 9.26
CA VAL A 49 -0.68 -1.88 9.79
C VAL A 49 -0.94 -2.71 11.05
N ALA A 50 -1.70 -2.16 12.00
CA ALA A 50 -2.02 -2.85 13.26
C ALA A 50 -2.84 -4.13 13.04
N GLY A 51 -3.76 -4.11 12.07
CA GLY A 51 -4.57 -5.25 11.66
C GLY A 51 -3.87 -6.25 10.73
N LEU A 52 -2.58 -6.04 10.43
CA LEU A 52 -1.78 -6.88 9.53
C LEU A 52 -2.34 -7.00 8.10
N VAL A 53 -3.14 -6.02 7.65
CA VAL A 53 -3.57 -5.86 6.25
C VAL A 53 -2.33 -5.72 5.37
N VAL A 54 -1.32 -5.01 5.85
CA VAL A 54 0.02 -4.95 5.25
C VAL A 54 1.07 -5.24 6.33
N ARG A 55 2.11 -5.99 5.98
CA ARG A 55 3.22 -6.32 6.89
C ARG A 55 4.55 -6.47 6.13
N GLY A 56 5.66 -6.38 6.86
CA GLY A 56 7.03 -6.42 6.33
C GLY A 56 7.61 -5.04 6.01
N ALA A 57 8.76 -5.02 5.33
CA ALA A 57 9.48 -3.80 4.91
C ALA A 57 8.64 -2.69 4.22
N PRO A 58 7.51 -2.96 3.51
CA PRO A 58 6.72 -1.89 2.88
C PRO A 58 6.14 -0.84 3.84
N ALA A 59 5.98 -1.16 5.13
CA ALA A 59 5.44 -0.22 6.12
C ALA A 59 6.28 1.06 6.26
N ILE A 60 7.59 0.98 6.00
CA ILE A 60 8.51 2.13 6.07
C ILE A 60 8.32 3.06 4.87
N GLY A 61 8.06 2.52 3.68
CA GLY A 61 7.80 3.33 2.47
C GLY A 61 6.47 4.07 2.52
N ILE A 62 5.48 3.50 3.20
CA ILE A 62 4.18 4.14 3.44
C ILE A 62 4.34 5.39 4.30
N ALA A 63 5.12 5.33 5.39
CA ALA A 63 5.37 6.49 6.25
C ALA A 63 6.03 7.64 5.50
N ALA A 64 6.90 7.34 4.53
CA ALA A 64 7.54 8.34 3.68
C ALA A 64 6.59 8.99 2.66
N ALA A 65 5.48 8.33 2.27
CA ALA A 65 4.52 8.88 1.31
C ALA A 65 3.50 9.86 1.93
N TRP A 66 3.36 9.86 3.27
CA TRP A 66 2.44 10.73 4.01
C TRP A 66 3.12 11.93 4.70
N GLY A 67 4.46 12.00 4.64
CA GLY A 67 5.27 13.10 5.16
C GLY A 67 5.52 14.21 4.15
#